data_AF-A0A7C1W1C6-F1
#
_entry.id   AF-A0A7C1W1C6-F1
#
_cell.length_a   1.000
_cell.length_b   1.000
_cell.length_c   1.000
_cell.angle_alpha   90.00
_cell.angle_beta   90.00
_cell.angle_gamma   90.00
#
_symmetry.space_group_name_H-M   'P 1'
#
loop_
_entity.id
_entity.type
_entity.pdbx_description
1 polymer ?
#
loop_
_entity_poly.entity_id
_entity_poly.type
_entity_poly.pdbx_seq_one_letter_code
_entity_poly.pdbx_strand_id
1 'polypeptide(L)'
;IETALAAVADEPLWRAFTDACRDHGMEPLDFDAAGISAAITAAGAFAEASNRRRVLEALDGLAVTHVGHVANGFFERPPGTVTFMGERPFDECVSLMKRSRLVLNSLSVFPEGSHERIWYGMAAAAVVVTDPSTFVAEDFTHGKNILFWPSDPADSAMMVADALADTGRLDEMAAAAMAIYTAKHTWASRAKIIERAINGA
;
A
#
# COMPACT_ATOMS: atom_id res chain seq x y z
N ILE A 1 -21.78 -6.37 -23.26
CA ILE A 1 -20.42 -6.94 -23.10
C ILE A 1 -19.42 -6.08 -23.89
N GLU A 2 -19.60 -5.89 -25.20
CA GLU A 2 -18.72 -5.02 -26.02
C GLU A 2 -18.52 -3.60 -25.44
N THR A 3 -19.56 -2.94 -24.93
CA THR A 3 -19.46 -1.61 -24.31
C THR A 3 -18.63 -1.60 -23.01
N ALA A 4 -18.67 -2.70 -22.25
CA ALA A 4 -17.88 -2.85 -21.03
C ALA A 4 -16.42 -3.21 -21.36
N LEU A 5 -16.19 -4.01 -22.40
CA LEU A 5 -14.84 -4.35 -22.88
C LEU A 5 -14.13 -3.13 -23.49
N ALA A 6 -14.87 -2.28 -24.21
CA ALA A 6 -14.36 -1.02 -24.71
C ALA A 6 -13.94 -0.06 -23.58
N ALA A 7 -14.66 -0.07 -22.46
CA ALA A 7 -14.35 0.77 -21.29
C ALA A 7 -13.06 0.36 -20.57
N VAL A 8 -12.65 -0.92 -20.67
CA VAL A 8 -11.44 -1.44 -20.04
C VAL A 8 -10.30 -1.71 -21.02
N ALA A 9 -10.48 -1.40 -22.31
CA ALA A 9 -9.51 -1.72 -23.37
C ALA A 9 -8.11 -1.14 -23.10
N ASP A 10 -8.05 0.00 -22.41
CA ASP A 10 -6.81 0.70 -22.06
C ASP A 10 -6.29 0.36 -20.66
N GLU A 11 -7.05 -0.41 -19.88
CA GLU A 11 -6.64 -0.82 -18.54
C GLU A 11 -5.44 -1.78 -18.60
N PRO A 12 -4.34 -1.51 -17.87
CA PRO A 12 -3.13 -2.33 -17.95
C PRO A 12 -3.36 -3.81 -17.63
N LEU A 13 -4.21 -4.10 -16.64
CA LEU A 13 -4.55 -5.48 -16.26
C LEU A 13 -5.37 -6.18 -17.34
N TRP A 14 -6.28 -5.46 -18.00
CA TRP A 14 -7.05 -6.02 -19.11
C TRP A 14 -6.15 -6.32 -20.30
N ARG A 15 -5.27 -5.39 -20.68
CA ARG A 15 -4.29 -5.60 -21.74
C ARG A 15 -3.40 -6.82 -21.48
N ALA A 16 -2.81 -6.89 -20.29
CA ALA A 16 -1.98 -8.02 -19.88
C ALA A 16 -2.74 -9.36 -19.95
N PHE A 17 -4.00 -9.39 -19.50
CA PHE A 17 -4.84 -10.57 -19.63
C PHE A 17 -5.11 -10.93 -21.09
N THR A 18 -5.45 -9.95 -21.94
CA THR A 18 -5.72 -10.21 -23.36
C THR A 18 -4.49 -10.67 -24.13
N ASP A 19 -3.32 -10.11 -23.84
CA ASP A 19 -2.07 -10.49 -24.49
C ASP A 19 -1.69 -11.92 -24.09
N ALA A 20 -1.83 -12.27 -22.80
CA ALA A 20 -1.64 -13.64 -22.33
C ALA A 20 -2.62 -14.63 -22.99
N CYS A 21 -3.89 -14.26 -23.20
CA CYS A 21 -4.83 -15.11 -23.93
C CYS A 21 -4.34 -15.38 -25.37
N ARG A 22 -3.94 -14.32 -26.08
CA ARG A 22 -3.45 -14.43 -27.47
C ARG A 22 -2.18 -15.27 -27.59
N ASP A 23 -1.24 -15.11 -26.66
CA ASP A 23 0.01 -15.90 -26.62
C ASP A 23 -0.25 -17.40 -26.45
N HIS A 24 -1.41 -17.75 -25.89
CA HIS A 24 -1.87 -19.13 -25.72
C HIS A 24 -2.92 -19.56 -26.75
N GLY A 25 -3.17 -18.75 -27.80
CA GLY A 25 -4.14 -19.05 -28.85
C GLY A 25 -5.60 -19.06 -28.38
N MET A 26 -5.89 -18.31 -27.31
CA MET A 26 -7.23 -18.15 -26.74
C MET A 26 -7.73 -16.72 -26.98
N GLU A 27 -9.04 -16.56 -27.08
CA GLU A 27 -9.68 -15.26 -27.02
C GLU A 27 -10.12 -14.95 -25.58
N PRO A 28 -10.06 -13.69 -25.11
CA PRO A 28 -10.55 -13.31 -23.78
C PRO A 28 -12.01 -13.73 -23.52
N LEU A 29 -12.81 -13.79 -24.59
CA LEU A 29 -14.22 -14.19 -24.56
C LEU A 29 -14.45 -15.70 -24.51
N ASP A 30 -13.40 -16.53 -24.58
CA ASP A 30 -13.50 -17.97 -24.30
C ASP A 30 -13.77 -18.22 -22.81
N PHE A 31 -13.50 -17.23 -21.95
CA PHE A 31 -13.85 -17.22 -20.54
C PHE A 31 -15.21 -16.55 -20.32
N ASP A 32 -16.03 -17.13 -19.44
CA ASP A 32 -17.20 -16.42 -18.94
C ASP A 32 -16.81 -15.27 -18.00
N ALA A 33 -17.79 -14.45 -17.60
CA ALA A 33 -17.51 -13.30 -16.74
C ALA A 33 -16.86 -13.69 -15.39
N ALA A 34 -17.19 -14.87 -14.86
CA ALA A 34 -16.61 -15.36 -13.62
C ALA A 34 -15.14 -15.77 -13.82
N GLY A 35 -14.82 -16.44 -14.93
CA GLY A 35 -13.46 -16.81 -15.32
C GLY A 35 -12.57 -15.59 -15.55
N ILE A 36 -13.06 -14.59 -16.28
CA ILE A 36 -12.34 -13.32 -16.48
C ILE A 36 -12.09 -12.63 -15.14
N SER A 37 -13.11 -12.52 -14.29
CA SER A 37 -12.97 -11.92 -12.96
C SER A 37 -11.94 -12.67 -12.12
N ALA A 38 -11.98 -14.00 -12.09
CA ALA A 38 -11.04 -14.81 -11.34
C ALA A 38 -9.60 -14.62 -11.83
N ALA A 39 -9.38 -14.58 -13.14
CA ALA A 39 -8.06 -14.36 -13.73
C ALA A 39 -7.49 -12.98 -13.37
N ILE A 40 -8.29 -11.92 -13.53
CA ILE A 40 -7.86 -10.55 -13.23
C ILE A 40 -7.60 -10.38 -11.73
N THR A 41 -8.47 -10.92 -10.85
CA THR A 41 -8.26 -10.89 -9.41
C THR A 41 -6.98 -11.63 -9.01
N ALA A 42 -6.73 -12.82 -9.58
CA ALA A 42 -5.52 -13.58 -9.30
C ALA A 42 -4.26 -12.83 -9.78
N ALA A 43 -4.28 -12.23 -10.96
CA ALA A 43 -3.18 -11.43 -11.48
C ALA A 43 -2.89 -10.21 -10.59
N GLY A 44 -3.92 -9.47 -10.17
CA GLY A 44 -3.78 -8.36 -9.23
C GLY A 44 -3.20 -8.80 -7.87
N ALA A 45 -3.72 -9.89 -7.31
CA ALA A 45 -3.21 -10.44 -6.05
C ALA A 45 -1.74 -10.88 -6.17
N PHE A 46 -1.35 -11.47 -7.31
CA PHE A 46 0.03 -11.86 -7.58
C PHE A 46 0.97 -10.66 -7.71
N ALA A 47 0.55 -9.59 -8.40
CA ALA A 47 1.33 -8.36 -8.54
C ALA A 47 1.57 -7.72 -7.17
N GLU A 48 0.52 -7.62 -6.36
CA GLU A 48 0.56 -7.11 -4.98
C GLU A 48 1.46 -7.94 -4.07
N ALA A 49 1.35 -9.27 -4.13
CA ALA A 49 2.22 -10.20 -3.39
C ALA A 49 3.69 -10.05 -3.81
N SER A 50 3.94 -9.95 -5.13
CA SER A 50 5.27 -9.77 -5.69
C SER A 50 5.92 -8.46 -5.26
N ASN A 51 5.14 -7.37 -5.20
CA ASN A 51 5.64 -6.08 -4.73
C ASN A 51 6.04 -6.13 -3.25
N ARG A 52 5.17 -6.70 -2.40
CA ARG A 52 5.47 -6.87 -0.96
C ARG A 52 6.70 -7.73 -0.73
N ARG A 53 6.85 -8.81 -1.48
CA ARG A 53 8.04 -9.67 -1.43
C ARG A 53 9.30 -8.88 -1.75
N ARG A 54 9.31 -8.15 -2.86
CA ARG A 54 10.45 -7.32 -3.30
C ARG A 54 10.84 -6.27 -2.26
N VAL A 55 9.86 -5.60 -1.66
CA VAL A 55 10.13 -4.62 -0.59
C VAL A 55 10.72 -5.30 0.64
N LEU A 56 10.16 -6.42 1.10
CA LEU A 56 10.67 -7.15 2.28
C LEU A 56 12.08 -7.71 2.05
N GLU A 57 12.37 -8.20 0.85
CA GLU A 57 13.71 -8.65 0.45
C GLU A 57 14.70 -7.47 0.39
N ALA A 58 14.30 -6.34 -0.17
CA ALA A 58 15.16 -5.16 -0.25
C ALA A 58 15.49 -4.57 1.12
N LEU A 59 14.58 -4.69 2.09
CA LEU A 59 14.79 -4.22 3.47
C LEU A 59 15.58 -5.20 4.35
N ASP A 60 16.10 -6.31 3.80
CA ASP A 60 16.97 -7.20 4.56
C ASP A 60 18.26 -6.46 4.99
N GLY A 61 18.57 -6.54 6.27
CA GLY A 61 19.59 -5.72 6.94
C GLY A 61 19.00 -4.67 7.87
N LEU A 62 17.70 -4.38 7.77
CA LEU A 62 16.99 -3.44 8.62
C LEU A 62 16.06 -4.16 9.61
N ALA A 63 15.84 -3.54 10.77
CA ALA A 63 14.94 -4.07 11.80
C ALA A 63 13.47 -3.90 11.39
N VAL A 64 12.95 -4.83 10.58
CA VAL A 64 11.57 -4.83 10.11
C VAL A 64 10.76 -5.91 10.83
N THR A 65 9.56 -5.55 11.27
CA THR A 65 8.57 -6.49 11.79
C THR A 65 7.41 -6.60 10.81
N HIS A 66 7.15 -7.81 10.32
CA HIS A 66 6.00 -8.13 9.50
C HIS A 66 4.92 -8.80 10.35
N VAL A 67 3.72 -8.21 10.32
CA VAL A 67 2.51 -8.74 10.98
C VAL A 67 1.50 -9.12 9.91
N GLY A 68 1.00 -10.35 9.99
CA GLY A 68 0.10 -10.94 9.01
C GLY A 68 0.58 -12.31 8.54
N HIS A 69 -0.33 -13.06 7.93
CA HIS A 69 -0.03 -14.36 7.35
C HIS A 69 0.93 -14.24 6.16
N VAL A 70 1.93 -15.12 6.10
CA VAL A 70 2.81 -15.30 4.95
C VAL A 70 2.62 -16.74 4.48
N ALA A 71 2.15 -16.89 3.25
CA ALA A 71 1.89 -18.21 2.68
C ALA A 71 3.19 -19.00 2.45
N ASN A 72 3.10 -20.32 2.51
CA ASN A 72 4.20 -21.20 2.15
C ASN A 72 4.62 -20.94 0.69
N GLY A 73 5.92 -20.86 0.43
CA GLY A 73 6.45 -20.57 -0.90
C GLY A 73 6.39 -19.10 -1.31
N PHE A 74 5.95 -18.18 -0.43
CA PHE A 74 6.00 -16.75 -0.70
C PHE A 74 7.43 -16.26 -0.91
N PHE A 75 8.38 -16.76 -0.11
CA PHE A 75 9.81 -16.56 -0.33
C PHE A 75 10.47 -17.88 -0.75
N GLU A 76 11.40 -17.82 -1.69
CA GLU A 76 12.36 -18.92 -1.91
C GLU A 76 13.30 -19.04 -0.71
N ARG A 77 13.77 -17.89 -0.22
CA ARG A 77 14.52 -17.75 1.02
C ARG A 77 14.04 -16.49 1.74
N PRO A 78 13.45 -16.61 2.95
CA PRO A 78 13.03 -15.44 3.70
C PRO A 78 14.22 -14.52 4.05
N PRO A 79 14.00 -13.19 4.10
CA PRO A 79 14.97 -12.23 4.61
C PRO A 79 15.47 -12.61 6.01
N GLY A 80 16.78 -12.47 6.28
CA GLY A 80 17.38 -12.92 7.53
C GLY A 80 17.07 -12.04 8.74
N THR A 81 16.73 -10.78 8.52
CA THR A 81 16.54 -9.77 9.57
C THR A 81 15.09 -9.41 9.84
N VAL A 82 14.16 -9.82 8.97
CA VAL A 82 12.73 -9.54 9.12
C VAL A 82 12.13 -10.46 10.17
N THR A 83 11.47 -9.88 11.17
CA THR A 83 10.71 -10.63 12.17
C THR A 83 9.28 -10.87 11.68
N PHE A 84 8.93 -12.13 11.39
CA PHE A 84 7.57 -12.51 11.00
C PHE A 84 6.76 -12.96 12.22
N MET A 85 5.77 -12.16 12.63
CA MET A 85 4.96 -12.44 13.82
C MET A 85 3.68 -13.24 13.51
N GLY A 86 3.33 -13.45 12.23
CA GLY A 86 2.03 -13.99 11.84
C GLY A 86 0.89 -13.02 12.17
N GLU A 87 -0.34 -13.51 12.12
CA GLU A 87 -1.54 -12.71 12.45
C GLU A 87 -1.55 -12.31 13.93
N ARG A 88 -1.98 -11.08 14.21
CA ARG A 88 -2.09 -10.51 15.55
C ARG A 88 -3.43 -9.79 15.72
N PRO A 89 -3.97 -9.72 16.95
CA PRO A 89 -5.08 -8.82 17.28
C PRO A 89 -4.79 -7.37 16.88
N PHE A 90 -5.83 -6.65 16.48
CA PHE A 90 -5.68 -5.30 15.95
C PHE A 90 -5.10 -4.30 16.97
N ASP A 91 -5.44 -4.43 18.24
CA ASP A 91 -4.88 -3.61 19.33
C ASP A 91 -3.38 -3.86 19.51
N GLU A 92 -2.91 -5.09 19.34
CA GLU A 92 -1.49 -5.44 19.30
C GLU A 92 -0.80 -4.79 18.09
N CYS A 93 -1.42 -4.83 16.91
CA CYS A 93 -0.92 -4.12 15.72
C CYS A 93 -0.75 -2.62 15.97
N VAL A 94 -1.74 -1.97 16.61
CA VAL A 94 -1.64 -0.55 16.98
C VAL A 94 -0.54 -0.30 18.01
N SER A 95 -0.36 -1.19 18.99
CA SER A 95 0.74 -1.11 19.96
C SER A 95 2.11 -1.22 19.30
N LEU A 96 2.24 -2.09 18.28
CA LEU A 96 3.43 -2.20 17.46
C LEU A 96 3.68 -0.89 16.69
N MET A 97 2.67 -0.35 16.00
CA MET A 97 2.80 0.93 15.28
C MET A 97 3.27 2.07 16.19
N LYS A 98 2.74 2.17 17.43
CA LYS A 98 3.14 3.20 18.41
C LYS A 98 4.59 3.09 18.88
N ARG A 99 5.20 1.92 18.72
CA ARG A 99 6.62 1.66 19.06
C ARG A 99 7.53 1.75 17.83
N SER A 100 6.96 1.89 16.64
CA SER A 100 7.68 1.96 15.38
C SER A 100 7.97 3.41 15.00
N ARG A 101 9.14 3.65 14.41
CA ARG A 101 9.46 4.94 13.76
C ARG A 101 8.75 5.08 12.42
N LEU A 102 8.69 3.99 11.68
CA LEU A 102 8.12 3.91 10.35
C LEU A 102 6.99 2.87 10.33
N VAL A 103 5.88 3.21 9.69
CA VAL A 103 4.81 2.27 9.33
C VAL A 103 4.81 2.11 7.82
N LEU A 104 5.12 0.89 7.38
CA LEU A 104 5.24 0.55 5.97
C LEU A 104 3.86 0.14 5.43
N ASN A 105 3.43 0.82 4.38
CA ASN A 105 2.24 0.52 3.62
C ASN A 105 2.65 0.20 2.19
N SER A 106 2.22 -0.93 1.64
CA SER A 106 2.26 -1.14 0.20
C SER A 106 0.88 -1.55 -0.30
N LEU A 107 0.37 -0.77 -1.25
CA LEU A 107 -0.92 -0.93 -1.88
C LEU A 107 -0.95 -0.19 -3.22
N SER A 108 -0.80 -0.93 -4.32
CA SER A 108 -0.80 -0.39 -5.69
C SER A 108 -2.19 -0.26 -6.30
N VAL A 109 -3.22 -0.83 -5.66
CA VAL A 109 -4.61 -0.87 -6.20
C VAL A 109 -5.41 0.43 -6.00
N PHE A 110 -4.89 1.42 -5.27
CA PHE A 110 -5.56 2.70 -5.02
C PHE A 110 -4.71 3.93 -5.41
N PRO A 111 -4.37 4.10 -6.71
CA PRO A 111 -3.57 5.23 -7.17
C PRO A 111 -4.25 6.59 -6.94
N GLU A 112 -5.58 6.62 -6.82
CA GLU A 112 -6.39 7.80 -6.50
C GLU A 112 -7.10 7.66 -5.15
N GLY A 113 -6.64 6.76 -4.28
CA GLY A 113 -7.30 6.46 -3.02
C GLY A 113 -6.35 6.37 -1.85
N SER A 114 -6.80 5.73 -0.77
CA SER A 114 -6.00 5.54 0.43
C SER A 114 -6.36 4.23 1.11
N HIS A 115 -5.61 3.89 2.15
CA HIS A 115 -5.83 2.74 3.01
C HIS A 115 -5.76 3.18 4.48
N GLU A 116 -6.57 2.58 5.34
CA GLU A 116 -6.67 2.97 6.75
C GLU A 116 -5.34 2.83 7.51
N ARG A 117 -4.43 1.99 7.02
CA ARG A 117 -3.05 1.82 7.54
C ARG A 117 -2.27 3.13 7.56
N ILE A 118 -2.46 3.99 6.57
CA ILE A 118 -1.83 5.33 6.53
C ILE A 118 -2.30 6.14 7.74
N TRP A 119 -3.61 6.14 8.00
CA TRP A 119 -4.20 6.88 9.10
C TRP A 119 -3.83 6.30 10.46
N TYR A 120 -3.75 4.98 10.60
CA TYR A 120 -3.30 4.33 11.82
C TYR A 120 -1.84 4.62 12.13
N GLY A 121 -0.97 4.64 11.12
CA GLY A 121 0.44 5.03 11.30
C GLY A 121 0.58 6.47 11.78
N MET A 122 -0.14 7.41 11.14
CA MET A 122 -0.15 8.81 11.57
C MET A 122 -0.70 8.97 12.98
N ALA A 123 -1.82 8.31 13.32
CA ALA A 123 -2.41 8.34 14.66
C ALA A 123 -1.49 7.71 15.73
N ALA A 124 -0.59 6.82 15.33
CA ALA A 124 0.43 6.23 16.18
C ALA A 124 1.70 7.10 16.32
N ALA A 125 1.72 8.30 15.73
CA ALA A 125 2.88 9.19 15.67
C ALA A 125 4.11 8.55 15.00
N ALA A 126 3.88 7.65 14.04
CA ALA A 126 4.91 7.09 13.18
C ALA A 126 4.89 7.77 11.81
N VAL A 127 6.06 7.87 11.18
CA VAL A 127 6.15 8.29 9.78
C VAL A 127 5.62 7.16 8.89
N VAL A 128 4.71 7.49 7.98
CA VAL A 128 4.18 6.53 7.03
C VAL A 128 5.05 6.50 5.78
N VAL A 129 5.38 5.29 5.33
CA VAL A 129 5.97 5.04 4.01
C VAL A 129 4.92 4.33 3.16
N THR A 130 4.54 4.86 2.01
CA THR A 130 3.43 4.33 1.19
C THR A 130 3.69 4.45 -0.30
N ASP A 131 3.00 3.64 -1.12
CA ASP A 131 2.97 3.89 -2.56
C ASP A 131 2.37 5.28 -2.86
N PRO A 132 2.84 5.98 -3.92
CA PRO A 132 2.27 7.25 -4.33
C PRO A 132 0.77 7.15 -4.62
N SER A 133 0.00 8.15 -4.18
CA SER A 133 -1.42 8.29 -4.47
C SER A 133 -1.75 9.75 -4.68
N THR A 134 -2.55 10.07 -5.71
CA THR A 134 -2.98 11.44 -5.98
C THR A 134 -3.82 11.99 -4.82
N PHE A 135 -4.71 11.17 -4.26
CA PHE A 135 -5.53 11.52 -3.11
C PHE A 135 -4.70 11.79 -1.85
N VAL A 136 -3.68 10.97 -1.57
CA VAL A 136 -2.78 11.21 -0.43
C VAL A 136 -1.92 12.45 -0.67
N ALA A 137 -1.52 12.71 -1.92
CA ALA A 137 -0.72 13.87 -2.29
C ALA A 137 -1.47 15.22 -2.21
N GLU A 138 -2.80 15.23 -2.07
CA GLU A 138 -3.59 16.45 -1.84
C GLU A 138 -3.18 17.15 -0.53
N ASP A 139 -2.83 16.37 0.48
CA ASP A 139 -2.57 16.85 1.84
C ASP A 139 -1.13 16.58 2.31
N PHE A 140 -0.46 15.57 1.75
CA PHE A 140 0.86 15.14 2.19
C PHE A 140 1.92 15.33 1.10
N THR A 141 3.14 15.68 1.51
CA THR A 141 4.28 15.94 0.64
C THR A 141 5.44 15.05 1.03
N HIS A 142 5.96 14.32 0.04
CA HIS A 142 7.14 13.46 0.17
C HIS A 142 8.30 14.18 0.87
N GLY A 143 8.89 13.53 1.86
CA GLY A 143 10.06 14.04 2.59
C GLY A 143 9.77 15.15 3.60
N LYS A 144 8.52 15.63 3.69
CA LYS A 144 8.07 16.64 4.68
C LYS A 144 7.20 16.06 5.78
N ASN A 145 6.17 15.28 5.41
CA ASN A 145 5.19 14.72 6.35
C ASN A 145 4.73 13.30 5.96
N ILE A 146 5.33 12.73 4.92
CA ILE A 146 5.15 11.34 4.49
C ILE A 146 6.35 10.92 3.65
N LEU A 147 6.60 9.62 3.53
CA LEU A 147 7.53 9.06 2.55
C LEU A 147 6.74 8.26 1.51
N PHE A 148 7.14 8.38 0.25
CA PHE A 148 6.56 7.64 -0.85
C PHE A 148 7.58 6.66 -1.39
N TRP A 149 7.17 5.42 -1.65
CA TRP A 149 8.06 4.42 -2.23
C TRP A 149 8.57 4.89 -3.59
N PRO A 150 9.89 4.83 -3.83
CA PRO A 150 10.41 4.92 -5.18
C PRO A 150 10.06 3.66 -5.98
N SER A 151 10.10 3.74 -7.30
CA SER A 151 9.79 2.60 -8.18
C SER A 151 10.84 1.48 -8.08
N ASP A 152 12.08 1.80 -7.72
CA ASP A 152 13.16 0.83 -7.55
C ASP A 152 13.22 0.30 -6.10
N PRO A 153 13.19 -1.03 -5.89
CA PRO A 153 13.37 -1.60 -4.55
C PRO A 153 14.72 -1.24 -3.89
N ALA A 154 15.81 -1.09 -4.65
CA ALA A 154 17.10 -0.70 -4.08
C ALA A 154 17.04 0.71 -3.47
N ASP A 155 16.38 1.63 -4.16
CA ASP A 155 16.14 2.99 -3.66
C ASP A 155 15.21 2.98 -2.44
N SER A 156 14.26 2.03 -2.38
CA SER A 156 13.37 1.86 -1.22
C SER A 156 14.16 1.51 0.05
N ALA A 157 15.13 0.61 -0.06
CA ALA A 157 15.98 0.22 1.06
C ALA A 157 16.86 1.39 1.54
N MET A 158 17.47 2.11 0.61
CA MET A 158 18.29 3.29 0.90
C MET A 158 17.47 4.39 1.57
N MET A 159 16.28 4.69 1.04
CA MET A 159 15.38 5.69 1.63
C MET A 159 15.01 5.34 3.08
N VAL A 160 14.70 4.08 3.38
CA VAL A 160 14.36 3.66 4.74
C VAL A 160 15.59 3.73 5.65
N ALA A 161 16.75 3.28 5.19
CA ALA A 161 17.99 3.35 5.95
C ALA A 161 18.38 4.79 6.28
N ASP A 162 18.35 5.70 5.30
CA ASP A 162 18.64 7.11 5.47
C ASP A 162 17.66 7.79 6.42
N ALA A 163 16.37 7.47 6.31
CA ALA A 163 15.36 7.97 7.22
C ALA A 163 15.63 7.54 8.67
N LEU A 164 16.04 6.28 8.88
CA LEU A 164 16.36 5.76 10.22
C LEU A 164 17.67 6.31 10.79
N ALA A 165 18.55 6.88 9.96
CA ALA A 165 19.79 7.51 10.40
C ALA A 165 19.57 8.87 11.10
N ASP A 166 18.44 9.54 10.85
CA ASP A 166 18.07 10.81 11.48
C ASP A 166 16.68 10.71 12.12
N THR A 167 16.64 10.18 13.34
CA THR A 167 15.38 10.03 14.07
C THR A 167 14.76 11.37 14.47
N GLY A 168 15.55 12.44 14.61
CA GLY A 168 15.01 13.77 14.94
C GLY A 168 14.14 14.30 13.80
N ARG A 169 14.63 14.15 12.56
CA ARG A 169 13.84 14.46 11.37
C ARG A 169 12.58 13.61 11.25
N LEU A 170 12.63 12.33 11.65
CA LEU A 170 11.43 11.48 11.68
C LEU A 170 10.39 11.98 12.68
N ASP A 171 10.82 12.42 13.87
CA ASP A 171 9.92 12.97 14.88
C ASP A 171 9.24 14.26 14.37
N GLU A 172 9.98 15.14 13.71
CA GLU A 172 9.44 16.34 13.05
C GLU A 172 8.43 16.00 11.95
N MET A 173 8.76 15.02 11.10
CA MET A 173 7.90 14.55 10.03
C MET A 173 6.59 13.95 10.56
N ALA A 174 6.66 13.12 11.60
CA ALA A 174 5.50 12.53 12.25
C ALA A 174 4.61 13.59 12.90
N ALA A 175 5.19 14.60 13.55
CA ALA A 175 4.45 15.72 14.13
C ALA A 175 3.72 16.53 13.05
N ALA A 176 4.39 16.82 11.94
CA ALA A 176 3.78 17.52 10.80
C ALA A 176 2.62 16.71 10.19
N ALA A 177 2.78 15.40 10.05
CA ALA A 177 1.72 14.50 9.58
C ALA A 177 0.52 14.46 10.52
N MET A 178 0.78 14.35 11.83
CA MET A 178 -0.24 14.29 12.89
C MET A 178 -1.15 15.53 12.89
N ALA A 179 -0.57 16.72 12.68
CA ALA A 179 -1.34 17.97 12.61
C ALA A 179 -2.38 17.94 11.47
N ILE A 180 -1.97 17.46 10.29
CA ILE A 180 -2.84 17.33 9.11
C ILE A 180 -3.89 16.24 9.35
N TYR A 181 -3.45 15.05 9.80
CA TYR A 181 -4.33 13.94 10.12
C TYR A 181 -5.45 14.34 11.09
N THR A 182 -5.08 15.00 12.20
CA THR A 182 -6.03 15.43 13.24
C THR A 182 -7.06 16.41 12.68
N ALA A 183 -6.63 17.33 11.82
CA ALA A 183 -7.52 18.31 11.22
C ALA A 183 -8.47 17.69 10.19
N LYS A 184 -7.97 16.81 9.31
CA LYS A 184 -8.69 16.42 8.07
C LYS A 184 -9.15 14.97 8.01
N HIS A 185 -8.41 14.04 8.63
CA HIS A 185 -8.54 12.61 8.33
C HIS A 185 -8.97 11.74 9.51
N THR A 186 -9.31 12.33 10.65
CA THR A 186 -10.02 11.60 11.71
C THR A 186 -11.41 11.17 11.23
N TRP A 187 -11.97 10.15 11.87
CA TRP A 187 -13.37 9.75 11.65
C TRP A 187 -14.33 10.92 11.85
N ALA A 188 -14.12 11.73 12.89
CA ALA A 188 -14.96 12.89 13.16
C ALA A 188 -14.88 13.95 12.04
N SER A 189 -13.67 14.23 11.52
CA SER A 189 -13.49 15.17 10.41
C SER A 189 -14.16 14.66 9.13
N ARG A 190 -13.97 13.38 8.80
CA ARG A 190 -14.55 12.77 7.60
C ARG A 190 -16.07 12.62 7.68
N ALA A 191 -16.61 12.26 8.85
CA ALA A 191 -18.06 12.16 9.07
C ALA A 191 -18.78 13.49 8.79
N LYS A 192 -18.17 14.63 9.14
CA LYS A 192 -18.72 15.96 8.82
C LYS A 192 -18.80 16.23 7.32
N ILE A 193 -17.86 15.71 6.53
CA ILE A 193 -17.88 15.84 5.06
C ILE A 193 -19.07 15.05 4.51
N ILE A 194 -19.25 13.82 4.99
CA ILE A 194 -20.36 12.95 4.59
C ILE A 194 -21.71 13.59 4.97
N GLU A 195 -21.81 14.10 6.20
CA GLU A 195 -23.01 14.79 6.69
C GLU A 195 -23.38 15.99 5.79
N ARG A 196 -22.40 16.83 5.43
CA ARG A 196 -22.60 17.97 4.53
C ARG A 196 -23.06 17.54 3.14
N ALA A 197 -22.42 16.53 2.57
CA ALA A 197 -22.78 15.99 1.26
C ALA A 197 -24.21 15.42 1.23
N ILE A 198 -24.63 14.74 2.30
CA ILE A 198 -25.99 14.20 2.41
C ILE A 198 -27.03 15.32 2.61
N ASN A 199 -26.69 16.35 3.38
CA ASN A 199 -27.60 17.43 3.73
C ASN A 199 -27.58 18.62 2.74
N GLY A 200 -26.81 18.54 1.65
CA GLY A 200 -26.76 19.56 0.59
C GLY A 200 -26.14 20.89 1.01
N ALA A 201 -25.18 20.87 1.95
CA ALA A 201 -24.49 22.05 2.47
C ALA A 201 -23.03 22.14 2.01
#